data_AF-A0ABC9BMM8-F1
#
_entry.id   AF-A0ABC9BMM8-F1
#
_cell.length_a   1.000
_cell.length_b   1.000
_cell.length_c   1.000
_cell.angle_alpha   90.00
_cell.angle_beta   90.00
_cell.angle_gamma   90.00
#
_symmetry.space_group_name_H-M   'P 1'
#
loop_
_entity.id
_entity.type
_entity.pdbx_description
1 polymer ?
#
loop_
_entity_poly.entity_id
_entity_poly.type
_entity_poly.pdbx_seq_one_letter_code
_entity_poly.pdbx_strand_id
1 'polypeptide(L)'
;MSSVFTFLDLQGHINFGNRAHTINSTFGSRTWSAEANMGSSPPLAIADICDAYSHLLTNGELRPLPPVFQIYGRNKEGHGRVLVVDGCGSLRSAIIGGNLAKRAQNNGWAGIVVYGCIRDVDDINLCNIGVRALNSYPVKPGKKGNGEKHIPVTIAGTRVCDGDWLYADSDGIIVSSVELAGV
;
A
#
# COMPACT_ATOMS: atom_id res chain seq x y z
N MET A 1 -21.93 5.54 17.19
CA MET A 1 -20.48 5.80 17.13
C MET A 1 -20.18 6.41 15.77
N SER A 2 -19.81 7.68 15.77
CA SER A 2 -19.47 8.46 14.58
C SER A 2 -18.21 7.88 13.96
N SER A 3 -18.22 7.55 12.67
CA SER A 3 -17.01 7.15 11.95
C SER A 3 -16.17 8.41 11.72
N VAL A 4 -15.14 8.63 12.54
CA VAL A 4 -14.09 9.61 12.25
C VAL A 4 -13.18 8.96 11.22
N PHE A 5 -13.06 9.57 10.05
CA PHE A 5 -12.15 9.10 9.00
C PHE A 5 -10.94 10.00 8.99
N THR A 6 -9.79 9.47 9.33
CA THR A 6 -8.57 10.25 9.26
C THR A 6 -7.85 10.02 7.95
N PHE A 7 -7.38 11.11 7.31
CA PHE A 7 -6.57 11.06 6.11
C PHE A 7 -5.17 11.62 6.36
N LEU A 8 -4.18 10.90 5.85
CA LEU A 8 -2.78 11.31 5.85
C LEU A 8 -2.23 11.28 4.44
N ASP A 9 -1.50 12.32 4.05
CA ASP A 9 -0.88 12.45 2.72
C ASP A 9 0.63 12.22 2.86
N LEU A 10 1.06 10.98 2.68
CA LEU A 10 2.47 10.60 2.84
C LEU A 10 3.22 10.73 1.51
N GLN A 11 4.45 11.24 1.55
CA GLN A 11 5.38 11.10 0.43
C GLN A 11 5.98 9.68 0.52
N GLY A 12 5.80 8.84 -0.50
CA GLY A 12 6.17 7.43 -0.40
C GLY A 12 6.31 6.70 -1.73
N HIS A 13 7.26 5.77 -1.79
CA HIS A 13 7.39 4.84 -2.90
C HIS A 13 6.54 3.61 -2.56
N ILE A 14 5.46 3.37 -3.29
CA ILE A 14 4.70 2.12 -3.13
C ILE A 14 4.93 1.22 -4.32
N ASN A 15 5.76 0.20 -4.10
CA ASN A 15 6.04 -0.82 -5.09
C ASN A 15 5.14 -2.05 -4.90
N PHE A 16 3.95 -2.02 -5.48
CA PHE A 16 3.07 -3.18 -5.50
C PHE A 16 3.68 -4.28 -6.39
N GLY A 17 4.52 -5.13 -5.79
CA GLY A 17 5.22 -6.21 -6.48
C GLY A 17 4.28 -7.02 -7.39
N ASN A 18 4.52 -6.95 -8.70
CA ASN A 18 3.98 -7.95 -9.61
C ASN A 18 4.95 -9.14 -9.61
N ARG A 19 4.62 -10.21 -8.88
CA ARG A 19 4.93 -11.52 -9.45
C ARG A 19 3.97 -11.72 -10.61
N ALA A 20 4.37 -11.24 -11.78
CA ALA A 20 3.85 -11.80 -13.01
C ALA A 20 4.19 -13.30 -12.95
N HIS A 21 3.21 -14.13 -12.58
CA HIS A 21 3.25 -15.55 -12.87
C HIS A 21 3.20 -15.70 -14.38
N THR A 22 4.34 -15.54 -15.04
CA THR A 22 4.54 -16.19 -16.33
C THR A 22 4.75 -17.66 -16.00
N ILE A 23 3.65 -18.41 -15.95
CA ILE A 23 3.69 -19.87 -16.13
C ILE A 23 4.22 -20.14 -17.54
N ASN A 24 5.54 -20.06 -17.72
CA ASN A 24 6.20 -20.69 -18.86
C ASN A 24 6.32 -22.17 -18.51
N SER A 25 5.25 -22.91 -18.76
CA SER A 25 5.35 -24.35 -18.91
C SER A 25 6.11 -24.64 -20.19
N THR A 26 7.44 -24.77 -20.11
CA THR A 26 8.21 -25.49 -21.12
C THR A 26 9.29 -26.33 -20.45
N PHE A 27 8.98 -27.61 -20.35
CA PHE A 27 9.94 -28.68 -20.09
C PHE A 27 10.92 -28.74 -21.26
N GLY A 28 12.23 -28.66 -21.01
CA GLY A 28 13.27 -28.94 -22.02
C GLY A 28 14.25 -27.79 -22.27
N SER A 29 15.45 -27.94 -21.70
CA SER A 29 16.76 -27.46 -22.18
C SER A 29 16.78 -26.27 -23.17
N ARG A 30 16.95 -25.02 -22.67
CA ARG A 30 17.81 -23.97 -23.26
C ARG A 30 17.89 -22.70 -22.41
N THR A 31 19.13 -22.40 -21.99
CA THR A 31 19.78 -21.12 -21.67
C THR A 31 18.93 -19.92 -21.22
N TRP A 32 19.17 -19.50 -19.97
CA TRP A 32 18.79 -18.19 -19.45
C TRP A 32 19.67 -17.09 -20.03
N SER A 33 19.08 -16.15 -20.75
CA SER A 33 19.66 -14.83 -20.99
C SER A 33 18.84 -13.82 -20.21
N ALA A 34 19.32 -13.48 -19.00
CA ALA A 34 18.91 -12.25 -18.34
C ALA A 34 19.75 -11.13 -18.93
N GLU A 35 19.22 -10.41 -19.91
CA GLU A 35 19.72 -9.07 -20.23
C GLU A 35 19.39 -8.17 -19.03
N ALA A 36 20.31 -8.13 -18.08
CA ALA A 36 20.34 -7.13 -17.02
C ALA A 36 20.62 -5.78 -17.69
N ASN A 37 19.60 -4.94 -17.83
CA ASN A 37 19.80 -3.51 -18.06
C ASN A 37 20.53 -2.93 -16.85
N MET A 38 21.84 -2.74 -17.00
CA MET A 38 22.68 -1.93 -16.11
C MET A 38 22.25 -0.47 -16.25
N GLY A 39 21.51 0.06 -15.27
CA GLY A 39 21.14 1.48 -15.23
C GLY A 39 20.24 1.91 -14.08
N SER A 40 19.51 1.00 -13.44
CA SER A 40 18.76 1.25 -12.21
C SER A 40 18.67 -0.05 -11.43
N SER A 41 19.20 -0.09 -10.21
CA SER A 41 18.98 -1.23 -9.32
C SER A 41 17.47 -1.49 -9.26
N PRO A 42 17.00 -2.75 -9.34
CA PRO A 42 15.59 -3.03 -9.15
C PRO A 42 15.17 -2.48 -7.77
N PRO A 43 13.97 -1.89 -7.64
CA PRO A 43 13.49 -1.40 -6.37
C PRO A 43 13.55 -2.53 -5.34
N LEU A 44 14.19 -2.27 -4.20
CA LEU A 44 14.42 -3.29 -3.17
C LEU A 44 13.09 -3.87 -2.68
N ALA A 45 13.03 -5.19 -2.56
CA ALA A 45 11.86 -5.86 -1.96
C ALA A 45 11.80 -5.53 -0.46
N ILE A 46 10.62 -5.60 0.16
CA ILE A 46 10.47 -5.30 1.60
C ILE A 46 11.33 -6.22 2.45
N ALA A 47 11.49 -7.48 2.07
CA ALA A 47 12.41 -8.40 2.74
C ALA A 47 13.86 -7.87 2.74
N ASP A 48 14.36 -7.44 1.59
CA ASP A 48 15.71 -6.88 1.45
C ASP A 48 15.86 -5.59 2.27
N ILE A 49 14.83 -4.76 2.31
CA ILE A 49 14.79 -3.56 3.15
C ILE A 49 14.87 -3.94 4.63
N CYS A 50 14.09 -4.92 5.08
CA CYS A 50 14.12 -5.37 6.47
C CYS A 50 15.51 -5.88 6.87
N ASP A 51 16.18 -6.62 5.99
CA ASP A 51 17.52 -7.15 6.22
C ASP A 51 18.58 -6.03 6.25
N ALA A 52 18.56 -5.13 5.25
CA ALA A 52 19.51 -4.03 5.13
C ALA A 52 19.36 -2.98 6.25
N TYR A 53 18.14 -2.75 6.72
CA TYR A 53 17.81 -1.73 7.72
C TYR A 53 17.36 -2.33 9.06
N SER A 54 17.88 -3.50 9.42
CA SER A 54 17.52 -4.22 10.67
C SER A 54 17.75 -3.40 11.96
N HIS A 55 18.68 -2.46 11.96
CA HIS A 55 18.88 -1.52 13.06
C HIS A 55 17.69 -0.56 13.24
N LEU A 56 17.02 -0.16 12.15
CA LEU A 56 15.81 0.66 12.16
C LEU A 56 14.59 -0.12 12.67
N LEU A 57 14.56 -1.45 12.47
CA LEU A 57 13.55 -2.30 13.08
C LEU A 57 13.69 -2.31 14.61
N THR A 58 14.93 -2.34 15.10
CA THR A 58 15.22 -2.43 16.53
C THR A 58 14.95 -1.11 17.26
N ASN A 59 15.23 0.03 16.62
CA ASN A 59 15.00 1.35 17.22
C ASN A 59 13.54 1.87 17.04
N GLY A 60 12.71 1.17 16.24
CA GLY A 60 11.32 1.51 16.00
C GLY A 60 11.08 2.55 14.90
N GLU A 61 12.12 2.97 14.18
CA GLU A 61 12.00 3.88 13.04
C GLU A 61 11.46 3.19 11.79
N LEU A 62 11.72 1.88 11.64
CA LEU A 62 11.13 1.02 10.63
C LEU A 62 10.12 0.06 11.28
N ARG A 63 8.86 0.12 10.82
CA ARG A 63 7.72 -0.52 11.47
C ARG A 63 6.93 -1.36 10.47
N PRO A 64 7.16 -2.68 10.41
CA PRO A 64 6.32 -3.59 9.64
C PRO A 64 4.90 -3.61 10.21
N LEU A 65 3.92 -3.57 9.31
CA LEU A 65 2.52 -3.72 9.69
C LEU A 65 2.15 -5.20 9.76
N PRO A 66 1.18 -5.57 10.62
CA PRO A 66 0.63 -6.91 10.61
C PRO A 66 0.10 -7.32 9.23
N PRO A 67 0.16 -8.61 8.87
CA PRO A 67 -0.25 -9.13 7.55
C PRO A 67 -1.78 -9.26 7.44
N VAL A 68 -2.50 -8.18 7.74
CA VAL A 68 -3.97 -8.11 7.76
C VAL A 68 -4.55 -7.38 6.53
N PHE A 69 -3.68 -6.80 5.70
CA PHE A 69 -4.09 -6.02 4.54
C PHE A 69 -4.05 -6.86 3.27
N GLN A 70 -5.19 -6.97 2.61
CA GLN A 70 -5.37 -7.58 1.30
C GLN A 70 -4.92 -6.63 0.19
N ILE A 71 -4.53 -7.22 -0.95
CA ILE A 71 -4.00 -6.52 -2.11
C ILE A 71 -5.12 -6.30 -3.15
N TYR A 72 -5.31 -5.05 -3.54
CA TYR A 72 -6.24 -4.65 -4.60
C TYR A 72 -5.57 -3.63 -5.54
N GLY A 73 -6.16 -3.45 -6.71
CA GLY A 73 -5.65 -2.52 -7.71
C GLY A 73 -4.54 -3.13 -8.57
N ARG A 74 -4.26 -2.47 -9.68
CA ARG A 74 -3.06 -2.74 -10.49
C ARG A 74 -2.10 -1.61 -10.22
N ASN A 75 -0.92 -1.88 -9.72
CA ASN A 75 0.15 -0.90 -9.80
C ASN A 75 1.39 -1.63 -10.28
N LYS A 76 2.02 -1.09 -11.31
CA LYS A 76 3.21 -1.67 -11.89
C LYS A 76 4.46 -1.10 -11.24
N GLU A 77 4.53 0.21 -11.04
CA GLU A 77 5.61 0.93 -10.36
C GLU A 77 5.04 2.30 -9.94
N GLY A 78 4.89 2.56 -8.63
CA GLY A 78 4.24 3.76 -8.11
C GLY A 78 5.17 4.63 -7.29
N HIS A 79 5.54 5.80 -7.83
CA HIS A 79 6.15 6.88 -7.08
C HIS A 79 5.12 7.97 -6.82
N GLY A 80 5.05 8.49 -5.59
CA GLY A 80 4.21 9.65 -5.30
C GLY A 80 3.63 9.62 -3.91
N ARG A 81 2.35 9.98 -3.81
CA ARG A 81 1.69 10.16 -2.51
C ARG A 81 0.84 8.96 -2.12
N VAL A 82 0.83 8.65 -0.84
CA VAL A 82 0.08 7.52 -0.26
C VAL A 82 -1.03 8.06 0.64
N LEU A 83 -2.26 7.62 0.37
CA LEU A 83 -3.40 7.97 1.22
C LEU A 83 -3.56 6.90 2.29
N VAL A 84 -3.34 7.27 3.55
CA VAL A 84 -3.66 6.37 4.67
C VAL A 84 -5.01 6.78 5.26
N VAL A 85 -5.92 5.81 5.36
CA VAL A 85 -7.29 5.97 5.84
C VAL A 85 -7.53 5.09 7.04
N ASP A 86 -7.79 5.72 8.19
CA ASP A 86 -8.19 5.01 9.40
C ASP A 86 -9.72 4.85 9.44
N GLY A 87 -10.16 3.59 9.47
CA GLY A 87 -11.55 3.18 9.61
C GLY A 87 -11.87 2.49 10.93
N CYS A 88 -10.96 2.58 11.90
CA CYS A 88 -10.95 1.83 13.15
C CYS A 88 -11.08 0.31 12.94
N GLY A 89 -10.59 -0.21 11.81
CA GLY A 89 -10.66 -1.63 11.46
C GLY A 89 -12.09 -2.14 11.22
N SER A 90 -13.06 -1.25 10.99
CA SER A 90 -14.45 -1.62 10.82
C SER A 90 -14.66 -2.50 9.58
N LEU A 91 -15.22 -3.69 9.80
CA LEU A 91 -15.63 -4.62 8.75
C LEU A 91 -17.10 -4.48 8.34
N ARG A 92 -17.80 -3.45 8.85
CA ARG A 92 -19.25 -3.30 8.70
C ARG A 92 -19.67 -2.37 7.56
N SER A 93 -18.71 -1.69 6.95
CA SER A 93 -18.95 -0.71 5.88
C SER A 93 -17.68 -0.47 5.09
N ALA A 94 -17.81 -0.26 3.78
CA ALA A 94 -16.70 0.08 2.92
C ALA A 94 -16.46 1.59 2.85
N ILE A 95 -15.26 2.00 3.25
CA ILE A 95 -14.87 3.41 3.39
C ILE A 95 -14.49 4.01 2.04
N ILE A 96 -13.76 3.22 1.25
CA ILE A 96 -13.31 3.59 -0.09
C ILE A 96 -14.03 2.72 -1.13
N GLY A 97 -14.39 3.32 -2.26
CA GLY A 97 -14.94 2.61 -3.41
C GLY A 97 -14.22 2.99 -4.71
N GLY A 98 -14.67 2.41 -5.83
CA GLY A 98 -14.01 2.52 -7.14
C GLY A 98 -13.80 3.97 -7.59
N ASN A 99 -14.81 4.84 -7.45
CA ASN A 99 -14.69 6.25 -7.82
C ASN A 99 -13.56 6.99 -7.09
N LEU A 100 -13.31 6.66 -5.82
CA LEU A 100 -12.27 7.34 -5.05
C LEU A 100 -10.88 6.79 -5.41
N ALA A 101 -10.75 5.48 -5.62
CA ALA A 101 -9.53 4.89 -6.17
C ALA A 101 -9.19 5.48 -7.55
N LYS A 102 -10.20 5.64 -8.43
CA LYS A 102 -10.01 6.25 -9.74
C LYS A 102 -9.57 7.70 -9.67
N ARG A 103 -10.15 8.48 -8.75
CA ARG A 103 -9.72 9.86 -8.51
C ARG A 103 -8.29 9.93 -7.97
N ALA A 104 -7.91 9.04 -7.06
CA ALA A 104 -6.55 8.97 -6.54
C ALA A 104 -5.55 8.64 -7.68
N GLN A 105 -5.87 7.68 -8.54
CA GLN A 105 -5.09 7.39 -9.75
C GLN A 105 -4.93 8.65 -10.62
N ASN A 106 -6.04 9.33 -10.96
CA ASN A 106 -6.01 10.51 -11.82
C ASN A 106 -5.22 11.68 -11.20
N ASN A 107 -5.13 11.72 -9.87
CA ASN A 107 -4.37 12.71 -9.12
C ASN A 107 -2.89 12.33 -8.91
N GLY A 108 -2.42 11.22 -9.51
CA GLY A 108 -1.03 10.77 -9.41
C GLY A 108 -0.64 10.19 -8.05
N TRP A 109 -1.59 9.62 -7.30
CA TRP A 109 -1.27 8.93 -6.05
C TRP A 109 -0.67 7.56 -6.35
N ALA A 110 0.36 7.18 -5.59
CA ALA A 110 1.00 5.87 -5.69
C ALA A 110 0.09 4.76 -5.12
N GLY A 111 -0.67 5.07 -4.08
CA GLY A 111 -1.61 4.11 -3.51
C GLY A 111 -2.46 4.60 -2.35
N ILE A 112 -3.31 3.69 -1.87
CA ILE A 112 -4.22 3.90 -0.75
C ILE A 112 -4.10 2.74 0.24
N VAL A 113 -3.90 3.03 1.52
CA VAL A 113 -3.97 2.06 2.61
C VAL A 113 -5.20 2.36 3.46
N VAL A 114 -6.06 1.36 3.66
CA VAL A 114 -7.34 1.49 4.36
C VAL A 114 -7.37 0.52 5.54
N TYR A 115 -7.34 1.05 6.77
CA TYR A 115 -7.61 0.24 7.95
C TYR A 115 -9.13 0.08 8.15
N GLY A 116 -9.73 -0.71 7.26
CA GLY A 116 -11.17 -0.97 7.15
C GLY A 116 -11.50 -1.67 5.84
N CYS A 117 -12.78 -1.72 5.49
CA CYS A 117 -13.22 -2.34 4.24
C CYS A 117 -13.26 -1.37 3.04
N ILE A 118 -13.20 -1.95 1.84
CA ILE A 118 -13.42 -1.27 0.56
C ILE A 118 -14.57 -1.92 -0.24
N ARG A 119 -14.98 -1.31 -1.34
CA ARG A 119 -16.00 -1.83 -2.25
C ARG A 119 -15.69 -1.52 -3.71
N ASP A 120 -16.48 -2.10 -4.62
CA ASP A 120 -16.28 -1.97 -6.06
C ASP A 120 -14.87 -2.50 -6.46
N VAL A 121 -14.53 -3.71 -5.98
CA VAL A 121 -13.20 -4.33 -6.12
C VAL A 121 -12.80 -4.47 -7.59
N ASP A 122 -13.73 -4.81 -8.47
CA ASP A 122 -13.46 -4.95 -9.91
C ASP A 122 -13.01 -3.61 -10.51
N ASP A 123 -13.68 -2.51 -10.18
CA ASP A 123 -13.30 -1.17 -10.62
C ASP A 123 -11.92 -0.77 -10.08
N ILE A 124 -11.66 -1.06 -8.80
CA ILE A 124 -10.36 -0.79 -8.16
C ILE A 124 -9.25 -1.57 -8.87
N ASN A 125 -9.48 -2.85 -9.17
CA ASN A 125 -8.54 -3.73 -9.87
C ASN A 125 -8.29 -3.31 -11.33
N LEU A 126 -9.12 -2.45 -11.91
CA LEU A 126 -8.88 -1.83 -13.21
C LEU A 126 -8.09 -0.52 -13.12
N CYS A 127 -7.96 0.07 -11.93
CA CYS A 127 -7.20 1.30 -11.72
C CYS A 127 -5.69 1.00 -11.65
N ASN A 128 -4.90 1.90 -12.26
CA ASN A 128 -3.43 1.87 -12.17
C ASN A 128 -2.93 2.55 -10.89
N ILE A 129 -3.44 2.09 -9.75
CA ILE A 129 -3.08 2.52 -8.40
C ILE A 129 -3.15 1.28 -7.51
N GLY A 130 -2.26 1.19 -6.53
CA GLY A 130 -2.33 0.05 -5.63
C GLY A 130 -3.09 0.39 -4.35
N VAL A 131 -3.86 -0.58 -3.88
CA VAL A 131 -4.75 -0.42 -2.73
C VAL A 131 -4.50 -1.56 -1.74
N ARG A 132 -4.43 -1.21 -0.46
CA ARG A 132 -4.32 -2.14 0.67
C ARG A 132 -5.53 -1.91 1.57
N ALA A 133 -6.28 -2.95 1.89
CA ALA A 133 -7.43 -2.84 2.78
C ALA A 133 -7.65 -4.13 3.57
N LEU A 134 -8.40 -4.11 4.67
CA LEU A 134 -8.63 -5.32 5.47
C LEU A 134 -9.49 -6.35 4.71
N ASN A 135 -10.56 -5.90 4.05
CA ASN A 135 -11.41 -6.75 3.25
C ASN A 135 -12.28 -5.91 2.27
N SER A 136 -13.07 -6.59 1.44
CA SER A 136 -14.16 -5.97 0.71
C SER A 136 -15.49 -6.13 1.44
N TYR A 137 -16.37 -5.13 1.34
CA TYR A 137 -17.72 -5.18 1.90
C TYR A 137 -18.68 -4.32 1.08
N PRO A 138 -19.88 -4.80 0.70
CA PRO A 138 -20.72 -4.10 -0.28
C PRO A 138 -21.38 -2.83 0.26
N VAL A 139 -21.59 -2.73 1.59
CA VAL A 139 -22.38 -1.66 2.20
C VAL A 139 -21.58 -0.36 2.31
N LYS A 140 -22.16 0.74 1.82
CA LYS A 140 -21.60 2.09 1.97
C LYS A 140 -21.66 2.55 3.43
N PRO A 141 -20.72 3.39 3.90
CA PRO A 141 -20.84 3.99 5.22
C PRO A 141 -22.03 4.95 5.24
N GLY A 142 -22.62 5.13 6.43
CA GLY A 142 -23.64 6.17 6.61
C GLY A 142 -23.05 7.57 6.31
N LYS A 143 -23.89 8.52 5.90
CA LYS A 143 -23.50 9.91 5.60
C LYS A 143 -23.18 10.76 6.84
N LYS A 144 -22.63 10.16 7.90
CA LYS A 144 -22.34 10.86 9.17
C LYS A 144 -20.86 10.80 9.49
N GLY A 145 -20.21 11.96 9.45
CA GLY A 145 -18.85 12.15 9.94
C GLY A 145 -18.11 13.23 9.18
N ASN A 146 -17.49 14.16 9.91
CA ASN A 146 -16.37 14.92 9.38
C ASN A 146 -15.14 14.03 9.53
N GLY A 147 -14.40 13.83 8.46
CA GLY A 147 -13.08 13.24 8.54
C GLY A 147 -12.06 14.28 8.97
N GLU A 148 -11.08 13.86 9.76
CA GLU A 148 -9.94 14.69 10.12
C GLU A 148 -8.81 14.46 9.11
N LYS A 149 -8.01 15.49 8.83
CA LYS A 149 -6.89 15.39 7.88
C LYS A 149 -5.63 15.84 8.57
N HIS A 150 -4.49 15.27 8.17
CA HIS A 150 -3.17 15.61 8.70
C HIS A 150 -3.05 15.42 10.21
N ILE A 151 -3.77 14.46 10.77
CA ILE A 151 -3.56 14.00 12.15
C ILE A 151 -2.89 12.61 12.10
N PRO A 152 -2.02 12.28 13.06
CA PRO A 152 -1.46 10.94 13.17
C PRO A 152 -2.54 9.86 13.30
N VAL A 153 -2.38 8.75 12.59
CA VAL A 153 -3.28 7.59 12.63
C VAL A 153 -2.60 6.39 13.28
N THR A 154 -3.39 5.47 13.82
CA THR A 154 -2.89 4.17 14.27
C THR A 154 -3.59 3.07 13.50
N ILE A 155 -2.89 2.47 12.54
CA ILE A 155 -3.42 1.40 11.70
C ILE A 155 -2.83 0.06 12.12
N ALA A 156 -3.69 -0.89 12.48
CA ALA A 156 -3.28 -2.22 12.94
C ALA A 156 -2.21 -2.20 14.05
N GLY A 157 -2.26 -1.22 14.96
CA GLY A 157 -1.28 -1.06 16.05
C GLY A 157 -0.02 -0.27 15.69
N THR A 158 0.17 0.10 14.42
CA THR A 158 1.30 0.94 13.97
C THR A 158 0.87 2.39 13.84
N ARG A 159 1.56 3.28 14.54
CA ARG A 159 1.37 4.72 14.41
C ARG A 159 2.02 5.23 13.13
N VAL A 160 1.27 6.02 12.37
CA VAL A 160 1.71 6.65 11.11
C VAL A 160 1.45 8.15 11.20
N CYS A 161 2.48 8.92 10.91
CA CYS A 161 2.49 10.38 11.02
C CYS A 161 2.74 11.03 9.67
N ASP A 162 2.29 12.26 9.51
CA ASP A 162 2.51 13.01 8.26
C ASP A 162 4.02 13.13 8.03
N GLY A 163 4.47 12.83 6.82
CA GLY A 163 5.91 12.77 6.49
C GLY A 163 6.60 11.42 6.74
N ASP A 164 5.93 10.44 7.36
CA ASP A 164 6.42 9.05 7.33
C ASP A 164 6.41 8.51 5.89
N TRP A 165 7.34 7.61 5.59
CA TRP A 165 7.43 6.88 4.33
C TRP A 165 6.72 5.54 4.45
N LEU A 166 5.99 5.16 3.40
CA LEU A 166 5.29 3.88 3.36
C LEU A 166 5.72 3.12 2.12
N TYR A 167 6.23 1.91 2.35
CA TYR A 167 6.58 0.96 1.30
C TYR A 167 5.68 -0.27 1.44
N ALA A 168 5.13 -0.75 0.33
CA ALA A 168 4.27 -1.92 0.33
C ALA A 168 4.54 -2.76 -0.91
N ASP A 169 4.72 -4.07 -0.75
CA ASP A 169 4.86 -5.06 -1.81
C ASP A 169 3.93 -6.25 -1.57
N SER A 170 4.24 -7.42 -2.15
CA SER A 170 3.45 -8.63 -1.95
C SER A 170 3.62 -9.26 -0.56
N ASP A 171 4.74 -9.00 0.12
CA ASP A 171 5.04 -9.57 1.44
C ASP A 171 4.38 -8.77 2.55
N GLY A 172 4.28 -7.45 2.39
CA GLY A 172 3.56 -6.64 3.36
C GLY A 172 3.64 -5.13 3.15
N ILE A 173 3.57 -4.43 4.27
CA ILE A 173 3.69 -2.97 4.35
C ILE A 173 4.67 -2.65 5.47
N ILE A 174 5.60 -1.74 5.22
CA ILE A 174 6.49 -1.15 6.22
C ILE A 174 6.28 0.36 6.25
N VAL A 175 6.33 0.93 7.44
CA VAL A 175 6.32 2.39 7.64
C VAL A 175 7.67 2.79 8.21
N SER A 176 8.32 3.76 7.57
CA SER A 176 9.60 4.30 8.01
C SER A 176 9.45 5.77 8.38
N SER A 177 10.08 6.20 9.46
CA SER A 177 10.12 7.63 9.80
C SER A 177 11.20 8.41 9.04
N VAL A 178 12.01 7.72 8.25
CA VAL A 178 13.04 8.29 7.37
C VAL A 178 12.91 7.72 5.96
N GLU A 179 13.35 8.49 4.97
CA GLU A 179 13.48 7.99 3.60
C GLU A 179 14.59 6.93 3.55
N LEU A 180 14.27 5.75 3.01
CA LEU A 180 15.24 4.68 2.81
C LEU A 180 15.90 4.85 1.44
N ALA A 181 17.21 5.11 1.45
CA ALA A 181 17.98 5.36 0.24
C ALA A 181 18.05 4.10 -0.67
N GLY A 182 17.81 4.28 -1.97
CA GLY A 182 17.90 3.18 -2.95
C GLY A 182 16.63 2.33 -3.09
N VAL A 183 15.49 2.85 -2.64
CA VAL A 183 14.14 2.26 -2.76
C VAL A 183 13.26 3.12 -3.67
#